data_AF-A0A7Y8LPQ8-F1
#
_entry.id   AF-A0A7Y8LPQ8-F1
#
_cell.length_a   1.000
_cell.length_b   1.000
_cell.length_c   1.000
_cell.angle_alpha   90.00
_cell.angle_beta   90.00
_cell.angle_gamma   90.00
#
_symmetry.space_group_name_H-M   'P 1'
#
loop_
_entity.id
_entity.type
_entity.pdbx_description
1 polymer ?
#
loop_
_entity_poly.entity_id
_entity_poly.type
_entity_poly.pdbx_seq_one_letter_code
_entity_poly.pdbx_strand_id
1 'polypeptide(L)'
;MRRIVFLSFFTVVLSLAAISNPLAFNARIETVDGETLLVKDFSMEGKRHFYVDWRGGTSTLDWKDITSFEIMRVGQQYWIEVLLSNDKKDSFRVRQFSSFRGKSDFGQWSVPFEKVKKVILIRGQEEKRDEDISAEKEAPSPYPKSKSLDRITLRNGDILFGNVATEVVSIRTNYGTLSFKKEDLSRLSLGPSEKPHREKEFGTLYSKYGDKMTGTISATQIKITLVTGTNLTILREHIKEVEFYVMTEDEQKTAQEKSAEQIK
;
A
#
# COMPACT_ATOMS: atom_id res chain seq x y z
N MET A 1 -46.77 17.58 49.08
CA MET A 1 -45.99 16.70 48.18
C MET A 1 -44.75 17.45 47.72
N ARG A 2 -43.55 17.08 48.20
CA ARG A 2 -42.28 17.71 47.81
C ARG A 2 -41.65 16.90 46.66
N ARG A 3 -41.45 17.55 45.50
CA ARG A 3 -40.75 16.96 44.36
C ARG A 3 -39.24 17.17 44.53
N ILE A 4 -38.49 16.08 44.64
CA ILE A 4 -37.03 16.07 44.67
C ILE A 4 -36.56 15.98 43.21
N VAL A 5 -35.84 17.00 42.75
CA VAL A 5 -35.24 17.05 41.41
C VAL A 5 -33.82 16.48 41.54
N PHE A 6 -33.57 15.32 40.95
CA PHE A 6 -32.23 14.72 40.86
C PHE A 6 -31.48 15.36 39.68
N LEU A 7 -30.46 16.16 40.00
CA LEU A 7 -29.54 16.76 39.04
C LEU A 7 -28.40 15.76 38.77
N SER A 8 -28.44 15.09 37.61
CA SER A 8 -27.41 14.14 37.18
C SER A 8 -26.18 14.91 36.67
N PHE A 9 -25.10 14.91 37.45
CA PHE A 9 -23.79 15.42 37.03
C PHE A 9 -23.17 14.46 36.00
N PHE A 10 -23.05 14.90 34.75
CA PHE A 10 -22.37 14.16 33.69
C PHE A 10 -20.88 14.51 33.73
N THR A 11 -20.08 13.67 34.38
CA THR A 11 -18.62 13.83 34.45
C THR A 11 -18.02 13.41 33.12
N VAL A 12 -17.69 14.38 32.26
CA VAL A 12 -16.90 14.15 31.04
C VAL A 12 -15.46 13.89 31.45
N VAL A 13 -15.06 12.62 31.49
CA VAL A 13 -13.66 12.21 31.67
C VAL A 13 -12.93 12.50 30.35
N LEU A 14 -12.32 13.67 30.27
CA LEU A 14 -11.43 14.04 29.18
C LEU A 14 -10.13 13.26 29.34
N SER A 15 -10.05 12.06 28.75
CA SER A 15 -8.81 11.29 28.71
C SER A 15 -7.80 12.03 27.83
N LEU A 16 -6.85 12.75 28.45
CA LEU A 16 -5.65 13.19 27.78
C LEU A 16 -4.87 11.94 27.33
N ALA A 17 -5.12 11.50 26.10
CA ALA A 17 -4.27 10.53 25.45
C ALA A 17 -2.89 11.17 25.31
N ALA A 18 -1.95 10.73 26.14
CA ALA A 18 -0.56 11.12 26.02
C ALA A 18 -0.14 10.89 24.58
N ILE A 19 0.25 11.97 23.90
CA ILE A 19 0.87 11.95 22.57
C ILE A 19 2.28 11.37 22.78
N SER A 20 2.33 10.08 23.09
CA SER A 20 3.57 9.33 23.02
C SER A 20 3.92 9.30 21.55
N ASN A 21 4.87 10.13 21.11
CA ASN A 21 5.41 10.08 19.76
C ASN A 21 5.84 8.62 19.53
N PRO A 22 5.11 7.83 18.72
CA PRO A 22 5.59 6.52 18.38
C PRO A 22 6.85 6.80 17.56
N LEU A 23 7.98 6.24 17.98
CA LEU A 23 9.17 6.15 17.14
C LEU A 23 8.77 5.26 15.97
N ALA A 24 8.16 5.89 14.99
CA ALA A 24 7.57 5.30 13.82
C ALA A 24 8.71 5.16 12.82
N PHE A 25 9.05 3.92 12.49
CA PHE A 25 10.07 3.65 11.48
C PHE A 25 9.39 3.62 10.12
N ASN A 26 10.06 4.11 9.08
CA ASN A 26 9.66 3.77 7.72
C ASN A 26 10.23 2.37 7.42
N ALA A 27 9.51 1.57 6.66
CA ALA A 27 9.94 0.23 6.32
C ALA A 27 9.58 -0.11 4.87
N ARG A 28 10.48 -0.82 4.19
CA ARG A 28 10.21 -1.51 2.95
C ARG A 28 9.89 -2.97 3.27
N ILE A 29 8.73 -3.44 2.82
CA ILE A 29 8.21 -4.76 3.15
C ILE A 29 8.06 -5.56 1.87
N GLU A 30 8.60 -6.77 1.86
CA GLU A 30 8.39 -7.77 0.80
C GLU A 30 7.42 -8.84 1.32
N THR A 31 6.33 -9.07 0.61
CA THR A 31 5.35 -10.11 0.95
C THR A 31 5.79 -11.48 0.43
N VAL A 32 5.16 -12.54 0.94
CA VAL A 32 5.35 -13.91 0.42
C VAL A 32 4.96 -14.05 -1.05
N ASP A 33 4.06 -13.17 -1.52
CA ASP A 33 3.59 -13.12 -2.91
C ASP A 33 4.53 -12.32 -3.82
N GLY A 34 5.64 -11.79 -3.28
CA GLY A 34 6.65 -11.03 -4.02
C GLY A 34 6.33 -9.54 -4.19
N GLU A 35 5.24 -9.04 -3.61
CA GLU A 35 4.91 -7.61 -3.64
C GLU A 35 5.86 -6.84 -2.72
N THR A 36 6.30 -5.65 -3.16
CA THR A 36 7.12 -4.77 -2.32
C THR A 36 6.39 -3.46 -2.05
N LEU A 37 6.29 -3.08 -0.77
CA LEU A 37 5.54 -1.91 -0.32
C LEU A 37 6.41 -1.02 0.57
N LEU A 38 6.25 0.30 0.42
CA LEU A 38 6.79 1.28 1.34
C LEU A 38 5.73 1.62 2.38
N VAL A 39 6.08 1.47 3.66
CA VAL A 39 5.16 1.67 4.79
C VAL A 39 5.78 2.66 5.75
N LYS A 40 5.09 3.77 5.96
CA LYS A 40 5.37 4.79 6.98
C LYS A 40 4.76 4.37 8.31
N ASP A 41 5.28 4.88 9.42
CA ASP A 41 4.79 4.55 10.77
C ASP A 41 4.72 3.04 11.06
N PHE A 42 5.70 2.28 10.56
CA PHE A 42 5.78 0.83 10.69
C PHE A 42 5.85 0.42 12.16
N SER A 43 4.98 -0.51 12.54
CA SER A 43 4.96 -1.12 13.87
C SER A 43 4.30 -2.50 13.86
N MET A 44 4.54 -3.30 14.89
CA MET A 44 3.74 -4.49 15.18
C MET A 44 2.84 -4.19 16.38
N GLU A 45 1.52 -4.11 16.15
CA GLU A 45 0.52 -3.68 17.16
C GLU A 45 0.81 -2.31 17.83
N GLY A 46 1.53 -1.40 17.16
CA GLY A 46 1.95 -0.14 17.78
C GLY A 46 3.01 -0.28 18.87
N LYS A 47 3.59 -1.48 19.06
CA LYS A 47 4.66 -1.74 20.03
C LYS A 47 6.02 -1.38 19.44
N ARG A 48 6.92 -0.87 20.29
CA ARG A 48 8.31 -0.52 19.94
C ARG A 48 9.28 -1.71 19.93
N HIS A 49 8.84 -2.84 20.44
CA HIS A 49 9.67 -4.04 20.57
C HIS A 49 8.79 -5.27 20.44
N PHE A 50 9.45 -6.42 20.27
CA PHE A 50 8.78 -7.71 20.32
C PHE A 50 9.61 -8.77 21.02
N TYR A 51 8.91 -9.80 21.53
CA TYR A 51 9.51 -10.84 22.33
C TYR A 51 10.01 -12.00 21.48
N VAL A 52 11.23 -12.42 21.75
CA VAL A 52 11.90 -13.53 21.07
C VAL A 52 12.50 -14.51 22.07
N ASP A 53 12.63 -15.77 21.67
CA ASP A 53 13.49 -16.71 22.37
C ASP A 53 14.89 -16.67 21.77
N TRP A 54 15.90 -16.58 22.64
CA TRP A 54 17.32 -16.56 22.28
C TRP A 54 18.13 -17.35 23.29
N ARG A 55 18.93 -18.31 22.81
CA ARG A 55 19.86 -19.12 23.64
C ARG A 55 19.23 -19.73 24.90
N GLY A 56 17.98 -20.21 24.78
CA GLY A 56 17.24 -20.83 25.89
C GLY A 56 16.58 -19.85 26.88
N GLY A 57 16.69 -18.54 26.64
CA GLY A 57 16.01 -17.50 27.41
C GLY A 57 15.00 -16.70 26.57
N THR A 58 14.24 -15.84 27.23
CA THR A 58 13.40 -14.83 26.58
C THR A 58 14.14 -13.52 26.51
N SER A 59 14.12 -12.87 25.35
CA SER A 59 14.71 -11.56 25.12
C SER A 59 13.71 -10.64 24.41
N THR A 60 14.04 -9.36 24.38
CA THR A 60 13.23 -8.32 23.76
C THR A 60 14.07 -7.66 22.68
N LEU A 61 13.54 -7.61 21.45
CA LEU A 61 14.18 -6.98 20.32
C LEU A 61 13.49 -5.63 20.04
N ASP A 62 14.25 -4.53 20.16
CA ASP A 62 13.76 -3.17 19.90
C ASP A 62 13.98 -2.84 18.41
N TRP A 63 12.99 -2.21 17.75
CA TRP A 63 13.09 -1.85 16.33
C TRP A 63 14.31 -0.97 16.02
N LYS A 64 14.74 -0.15 16.98
CA LYS A 64 15.92 0.72 16.82
C LYS A 64 17.24 -0.06 16.65
N ASP A 65 17.28 -1.31 17.09
CA ASP A 65 18.48 -2.15 17.06
C ASP A 65 18.52 -3.05 15.81
N ILE A 66 17.47 -2.97 14.98
CA ILE A 66 17.27 -3.78 13.79
C ILE A 66 17.49 -2.93 12.54
N THR A 67 18.12 -3.51 11.53
CA THR A 67 18.26 -2.94 10.19
C THR A 67 17.32 -3.65 9.23
N SER A 68 17.27 -4.98 9.28
CA SER A 68 16.30 -5.76 8.52
C SER A 68 16.04 -7.10 9.21
N PHE A 69 14.94 -7.76 8.86
CA PHE A 69 14.72 -9.15 9.22
C PHE A 69 13.96 -9.91 8.14
N GLU A 70 14.24 -11.20 8.03
CA GLU A 70 13.59 -12.14 7.11
C GLU A 70 12.87 -13.21 7.93
N ILE A 71 11.61 -13.48 7.57
CA ILE A 71 10.75 -14.45 8.25
C ILE A 71 10.98 -15.82 7.65
N MET A 72 11.52 -16.72 8.45
CA MET A 72 11.80 -18.11 8.14
C MET A 72 10.76 -19.00 8.82
N ARG A 73 9.92 -19.69 8.03
CA ARG A 73 8.95 -20.63 8.59
C ARG A 73 9.58 -22.01 8.78
N VAL A 74 9.62 -22.50 10.02
CA VAL A 74 10.09 -23.85 10.34
C VAL A 74 8.97 -24.59 11.08
N GLY A 75 8.16 -25.34 10.33
CA GLY A 75 6.99 -26.04 10.85
C GLY A 75 5.89 -25.11 11.36
N GLN A 76 5.55 -25.23 12.64
CA GLN A 76 4.54 -24.40 13.32
C GLN A 76 5.12 -23.16 14.02
N GLN A 77 6.44 -22.99 13.99
CA GLN A 77 7.12 -21.88 14.66
C GLN A 77 7.73 -20.92 13.64
N TYR A 78 7.67 -19.63 13.97
CA TYR A 78 8.31 -18.58 13.17
C TYR A 78 9.70 -18.29 13.73
N TRP A 79 10.69 -18.46 12.87
CA TRP A 79 12.04 -17.97 13.08
C TRP A 79 12.22 -16.69 12.26
N ILE A 80 13.04 -15.79 12.77
CA ILE A 80 13.47 -14.63 12.00
C ILE A 80 14.98 -14.59 11.99
N GLU A 81 15.52 -14.26 10.83
CA GLU A 81 16.92 -13.93 10.69
C GLU A 81 17.04 -12.41 10.65
N VAL A 82 17.70 -11.84 11.65
CA VAL A 82 17.76 -10.40 11.88
C VAL A 82 19.16 -9.90 11.57
N LEU A 83 19.25 -8.82 10.79
CA LEU A 83 20.44 -8.00 10.65
C LEU A 83 20.34 -6.84 11.65
N LEU A 84 21.21 -6.83 12.64
CA LEU A 84 21.27 -5.80 13.67
C LEU A 84 21.96 -4.53 13.15
N SER A 85 21.83 -3.44 13.90
CA SER A 85 22.44 -2.13 13.61
C SER A 85 23.97 -2.13 13.59
N ASN A 86 24.60 -3.13 14.20
CA ASN A 86 26.05 -3.34 14.22
C ASN A 86 26.52 -4.33 13.14
N ASP A 87 25.72 -4.51 12.09
CA ASP A 87 25.94 -5.45 10.98
C ASP A 87 26.07 -6.93 11.38
N LYS A 88 25.75 -7.27 12.62
CA LYS A 88 25.71 -8.66 13.07
C LYS A 88 24.39 -9.31 12.66
N LYS A 89 24.50 -10.49 12.06
CA LYS A 89 23.36 -11.36 11.76
C LYS A 89 23.13 -12.33 12.92
N ASP A 90 21.89 -12.50 13.35
CA ASP A 90 21.49 -13.47 14.38
C ASP A 90 20.09 -14.04 14.07
N SER A 91 19.76 -15.18 14.68
CA SER A 91 18.50 -15.90 14.44
C SER A 91 17.70 -16.04 15.72
N PHE A 92 16.41 -15.71 15.65
CA PHE A 92 15.54 -15.64 16.81
C PHE A 92 14.24 -16.40 16.54
N ARG A 93 13.70 -17.07 17.57
CA ARG A 93 12.34 -17.61 17.50
C ARG A 93 11.36 -16.57 18.01
N VAL A 94 10.36 -16.21 17.21
CA VAL A 94 9.38 -15.20 17.57
C VAL A 94 8.31 -15.82 18.48
N ARG A 95 8.07 -15.21 19.65
CA ARG A 95 7.01 -15.66 20.57
C ARG A 95 5.65 -15.05 20.27
N GLN A 96 5.66 -13.78 19.89
CA GLN A 96 4.46 -13.01 19.62
C GLN A 96 4.57 -12.47 18.21
N PHE A 97 3.72 -12.98 17.33
CA PHE A 97 3.56 -12.48 15.98
C PHE A 97 2.13 -11.98 15.83
N SER A 98 1.99 -10.80 15.24
CA SER A 98 0.71 -10.15 14.98
C SER A 98 0.82 -9.36 13.68
N SER A 99 -0.26 -8.72 13.25
CA SER A 99 -0.24 -7.94 12.03
C SER A 99 0.71 -6.74 12.16
N PHE A 100 1.54 -6.56 11.14
CA PHE A 100 2.26 -5.30 10.95
C PHE A 100 1.27 -4.22 10.52
N ARG A 101 1.50 -3.00 11.00
CA ARG A 101 0.66 -1.84 10.72
C ARG A 101 1.52 -0.65 10.32
N GLY A 102 0.92 0.24 9.55
CA GLY A 102 1.51 1.54 9.21
C GLY A 102 0.61 2.32 8.26
N LYS A 103 1.20 3.24 7.51
CA LYS A 103 0.57 4.03 6.46
C LYS A 103 1.29 3.80 5.15
N SER A 104 0.55 3.43 4.12
CA SER A 104 1.00 3.44 2.73
C SER A 104 0.48 4.70 2.04
N ASP A 105 0.84 4.89 0.78
CA ASP A 105 0.26 5.94 -0.05
C ASP A 105 -1.27 5.78 -0.24
N PHE A 106 -1.81 4.59 0.04
CA PHE A 106 -3.24 4.28 0.01
C PHE A 106 -3.94 4.43 1.37
N GLY A 107 -3.26 4.96 2.38
CA GLY A 107 -3.80 5.15 3.73
C GLY A 107 -3.35 4.08 4.71
N GLN A 108 -4.20 3.78 5.71
CA GLN A 108 -3.86 2.80 6.74
C GLN A 108 -3.65 1.41 6.13
N TRP A 109 -2.52 0.82 6.48
CA TRP A 109 -2.10 -0.47 5.96
C TRP A 109 -1.90 -1.46 7.10
N SER A 110 -2.33 -2.70 6.89
CA SER A 110 -2.17 -3.80 7.84
C SER A 110 -1.94 -5.10 7.08
N VAL A 111 -0.90 -5.84 7.43
CA VAL A 111 -0.63 -7.17 6.85
C VAL A 111 -0.40 -8.21 7.95
N PRO A 112 -0.97 -9.42 7.85
CA PRO A 112 -0.65 -10.50 8.76
C PRO A 112 0.85 -10.85 8.73
N PHE A 113 1.44 -11.19 9.88
CA PHE A 113 2.85 -11.56 10.00
C PHE A 113 3.27 -12.63 8.99
N GLU A 114 2.43 -13.66 8.82
CA GLU A 114 2.66 -14.81 7.93
C GLU A 114 2.67 -14.48 6.44
N LYS A 115 2.19 -13.30 6.06
CA LYS A 115 2.20 -12.80 4.68
C LYS A 115 3.43 -11.95 4.38
N VAL A 116 4.27 -11.68 5.37
CA VAL A 116 5.53 -10.95 5.19
C VAL A 116 6.68 -11.92 5.05
N LYS A 117 7.52 -11.69 4.05
CA LYS A 117 8.76 -12.42 3.83
C LYS A 117 9.94 -11.67 4.42
N LYS A 118 10.07 -10.38 4.11
CA LYS A 118 11.23 -9.57 4.52
C LYS A 118 10.82 -8.15 4.86
N VAL A 119 11.46 -7.57 5.88
CA VAL A 119 11.29 -6.19 6.28
C VAL A 119 12.65 -5.51 6.35
N ILE A 120 12.79 -4.37 5.71
CA ILE A 120 13.98 -3.52 5.74
C ILE A 120 13.56 -2.19 6.37
N LEU A 121 14.12 -1.87 7.52
CA LEU A 121 13.84 -0.63 8.23
C LEU A 121 14.65 0.50 7.60
N ILE A 122 13.93 1.52 7.15
CA ILE A 122 14.50 2.74 6.60
C ILE A 122 14.64 3.69 7.78
N ARG A 123 15.87 3.82 8.26
CA ARG A 123 16.21 4.85 9.24
C ARG A 123 16.23 6.16 8.49
N GLY A 124 15.26 7.03 8.79
CA GLY A 124 15.41 8.42 8.41
C GLY A 124 16.72 8.90 9.03
N GLN A 125 17.68 9.32 8.20
CA GLN A 125 18.48 10.47 8.62
C GLN A 125 17.43 11.48 9.08
N GLU A 126 17.49 11.92 10.34
CA GLU A 126 16.65 13.00 10.83
C GLU A 126 16.52 14.01 9.70
N GLU A 127 15.27 14.34 9.33
CA GLU A 127 14.96 15.42 8.40
C GLU A 127 15.72 16.66 8.89
N LYS A 128 16.97 16.83 8.42
CA LYS A 128 17.61 18.13 8.36
C LYS A 128 16.70 18.88 7.44
N ARG A 129 15.85 19.71 8.06
CA ARG A 129 15.01 20.70 7.39
C ARG A 129 15.75 21.20 6.16
N ASP A 130 15.13 21.03 5.02
CA ASP A 130 15.58 21.51 3.73
C ASP A 130 15.82 23.02 3.81
N GLU A 131 17.05 23.41 4.12
CA GLU A 131 17.60 24.70 3.73
C GLU A 131 18.93 24.40 3.02
N ASP A 132 18.86 24.53 1.69
CA ASP A 132 19.97 24.76 0.76
C ASP A 132 21.14 23.76 0.76
N ILE A 133 21.01 22.61 0.10
CA ILE A 133 22.18 21.95 -0.51
C ILE A 133 21.87 21.43 -1.92
N SER A 134 22.61 22.03 -2.85
CA SER A 134 22.73 21.74 -4.27
C SER A 134 22.89 20.26 -4.64
N ALA A 135 22.10 19.84 -5.62
CA ALA A 135 22.38 18.88 -6.70
C ALA A 135 23.67 18.02 -6.53
N GLU A 136 23.61 17.00 -5.69
CA GLU A 136 24.57 15.90 -5.74
C GLU A 136 24.04 14.85 -6.73
N LYS A 137 24.77 14.68 -7.84
CA LYS A 137 24.51 13.73 -8.91
C LYS A 137 24.50 12.30 -8.34
N GLU A 138 23.31 11.75 -8.11
CA GLU A 138 23.15 10.32 -7.82
C GLU A 138 23.70 9.49 -8.98
N ALA A 139 24.60 8.56 -8.66
CA ALA A 139 25.14 7.62 -9.62
C ALA A 139 24.01 6.74 -10.20
N PRO A 140 24.01 6.48 -11.53
CA PRO A 140 22.95 5.72 -12.16
C PRO A 140 22.93 4.29 -11.62
N SER A 141 21.89 3.99 -10.84
CA SER A 141 21.52 2.63 -10.45
C SER A 141 21.48 1.72 -11.70
N PRO A 142 22.16 0.55 -11.69
CA PRO A 142 22.20 -0.36 -12.84
C PRO A 142 20.90 -1.14 -13.06
N TYR A 143 19.85 -0.87 -12.28
CA TYR A 143 18.56 -1.51 -12.45
C TYR A 143 17.73 -0.72 -13.47
N PRO A 144 17.25 -1.36 -14.56
CA PRO A 144 16.37 -0.70 -15.52
C PRO A 144 15.15 -0.17 -14.76
N LYS A 145 14.87 1.14 -14.87
CA LYS A 145 13.63 1.76 -14.37
C LYS A 145 12.47 0.86 -14.81
N SER A 146 11.81 0.22 -13.85
CA SER A 146 10.73 -0.73 -14.11
C SER A 146 9.67 0.00 -14.91
N LYS A 147 9.39 -0.48 -16.14
CA LYS A 147 8.26 0.03 -16.92
C LYS A 147 7.03 0.02 -16.03
N SER A 148 6.37 1.16 -15.96
CA SER A 148 5.10 1.33 -15.31
C SER A 148 4.04 0.46 -15.96
N LEU A 149 3.38 -0.37 -15.16
CA LEU A 149 2.36 -1.31 -15.62
C LEU A 149 1.11 -1.13 -14.78
N ASP A 150 -0.05 -1.17 -15.43
CA ASP A 150 -1.34 -1.26 -14.77
C ASP A 150 -1.53 -2.66 -14.17
N ARG A 151 -2.33 -2.74 -13.11
CA ARG A 151 -2.66 -3.97 -12.40
C ARG A 151 -4.16 -4.23 -12.50
N ILE A 152 -4.54 -5.42 -12.94
CA ILE A 152 -5.94 -5.90 -12.90
C ILE A 152 -6.01 -7.05 -11.90
N THR A 153 -6.87 -6.91 -10.90
CA THR A 153 -7.21 -7.98 -9.96
C THR A 153 -8.54 -8.59 -10.36
N LEU A 154 -8.55 -9.88 -10.63
CA LEU A 154 -9.74 -10.65 -10.99
C LEU A 154 -10.49 -11.13 -9.74
N ARG A 155 -11.78 -11.47 -9.89
CA ARG A 155 -12.61 -11.95 -8.77
C ARG A 155 -12.16 -13.29 -8.22
N ASN A 156 -11.53 -14.13 -9.05
CA ASN A 156 -10.95 -15.40 -8.61
C ASN A 156 -9.65 -15.21 -7.79
N GLY A 157 -9.13 -13.98 -7.66
CA GLY A 157 -7.91 -13.66 -6.94
C GLY A 157 -6.66 -13.51 -7.83
N ASP A 158 -6.76 -13.85 -9.11
CA ASP A 158 -5.63 -13.71 -10.03
C ASP A 158 -5.29 -12.24 -10.28
N ILE A 159 -4.01 -11.96 -10.50
CA ILE A 159 -3.50 -10.62 -10.75
C ILE A 159 -2.79 -10.61 -12.11
N LEU A 160 -3.17 -9.67 -12.96
CA LEU A 160 -2.59 -9.45 -14.27
C LEU A 160 -1.87 -8.10 -14.32
N PHE A 161 -0.68 -8.07 -14.91
CA PHE A 161 0.11 -6.87 -15.13
C PHE A 161 0.22 -6.57 -16.62
N GLY A 162 0.03 -5.32 -17.01
CA GLY A 162 0.05 -4.91 -18.42
C GLY A 162 -0.38 -3.47 -18.64
N ASN A 163 -0.61 -3.10 -19.88
CA ASN A 163 -1.16 -1.79 -20.24
C ASN A 163 -2.64 -1.93 -20.58
N VAL A 164 -3.50 -1.29 -19.79
CA VAL A 164 -4.93 -1.18 -20.08
C VAL A 164 -5.12 -0.25 -21.27
N ALA A 165 -5.77 -0.75 -22.33
CA ALA A 165 -5.99 -0.03 -23.58
C ALA A 165 -7.22 0.91 -23.53
N THR A 166 -7.95 0.95 -22.41
CA THR A 166 -9.10 1.82 -22.23
C THR A 166 -8.64 3.26 -22.01
N GLU A 167 -8.96 4.17 -22.93
CA GLU A 167 -8.59 5.59 -22.83
C GLU A 167 -9.53 6.38 -21.91
N VAL A 168 -10.84 6.07 -21.95
CA VAL A 168 -11.88 6.80 -21.22
C VAL A 168 -12.75 5.82 -20.44
N VAL A 169 -12.96 6.12 -19.17
CA VAL A 169 -13.87 5.40 -18.27
C VAL A 169 -15.03 6.31 -17.91
N SER A 170 -16.26 5.89 -18.20
CA SER A 170 -17.46 6.62 -17.81
C SER A 170 -18.14 5.99 -16.61
N ILE A 171 -18.64 6.83 -15.70
CA ILE A 171 -19.42 6.45 -14.52
C ILE A 171 -20.74 7.22 -14.51
N ARG A 172 -21.85 6.48 -14.44
CA ARG A 172 -23.20 7.03 -14.28
C ARG A 172 -23.51 7.19 -12.81
N THR A 173 -23.62 8.43 -12.36
CA THR A 173 -24.01 8.82 -11.01
C THR A 173 -25.47 9.28 -10.98
N ASN A 174 -25.99 9.66 -9.82
CA ASN A 174 -27.30 10.29 -9.69
C ASN A 174 -27.36 11.70 -10.33
N TYR A 175 -26.20 12.33 -10.54
CA TYR A 175 -26.08 13.68 -11.10
C TYR A 175 -25.85 13.70 -12.62
N GLY A 176 -25.61 12.53 -13.22
CA GLY A 176 -25.30 12.41 -14.65
C GLY A 176 -24.17 11.41 -14.92
N THR A 177 -23.80 11.31 -16.20
CA THR A 177 -22.66 10.50 -16.64
C THR A 177 -21.41 11.38 -16.66
N LEU A 178 -20.40 10.96 -15.92
CA LEU A 178 -19.08 11.59 -15.90
C LEU A 178 -18.11 10.71 -16.69
N SER A 179 -17.19 11.30 -17.43
CA SER A 179 -16.17 10.61 -18.20
C SER A 179 -14.78 11.06 -17.76
N PHE A 180 -13.93 10.09 -17.45
CA PHE A 180 -12.57 10.31 -16.98
C PHE A 180 -11.60 9.69 -17.97
N LYS A 181 -10.50 10.38 -18.24
CA LYS A 181 -9.40 9.76 -18.97
C LYS A 181 -8.64 8.83 -18.03
N LYS A 182 -8.04 7.78 -18.59
CA LYS A 182 -7.17 6.84 -17.86
C LYS A 182 -6.10 7.55 -17.03
N GLU A 183 -5.49 8.58 -17.60
CA GLU A 183 -4.42 9.37 -16.98
C GLU A 183 -4.84 10.14 -15.73
N ASP A 184 -6.15 10.29 -15.46
CA ASP A 184 -6.70 10.97 -14.29
C ASP A 184 -7.20 10.00 -13.22
N LEU A 185 -7.10 8.69 -13.47
CA LEU A 185 -7.58 7.64 -12.58
C LEU A 185 -6.41 6.98 -11.87
N SER A 186 -6.60 6.68 -10.60
CA SER A 186 -5.69 5.84 -9.83
C SER A 186 -6.24 4.42 -9.72
N ARG A 187 -7.55 4.27 -9.48
CA ARG A 187 -8.16 2.97 -9.20
C ARG A 187 -9.64 2.91 -9.59
N LEU A 188 -10.08 1.73 -10.01
CA LEU A 188 -11.44 1.40 -10.36
C LEU A 188 -11.82 0.09 -9.67
N SER A 189 -12.78 0.14 -8.75
CA SER A 189 -13.34 -1.05 -8.09
C SER A 189 -14.72 -1.36 -8.65
N LEU A 190 -14.90 -2.59 -9.11
CA LEU A 190 -16.19 -3.10 -9.58
C LEU A 190 -16.82 -3.87 -8.40
N GLY A 191 -17.96 -3.38 -7.91
CA GLY A 191 -18.65 -3.93 -6.73
C GLY A 191 -18.97 -5.43 -6.82
N PRO A 192 -19.49 -6.05 -5.76
CA PRO A 192 -19.80 -7.48 -5.74
C PRO A 192 -20.81 -7.85 -6.85
N SER A 193 -20.41 -8.73 -7.76
CA SER A 193 -21.30 -9.29 -8.79
C SER A 193 -21.94 -10.55 -8.23
N GLU A 194 -22.86 -10.37 -7.28
CA GLU A 194 -23.47 -11.52 -6.61
C GLU A 194 -24.80 -11.95 -7.22
N LYS A 195 -25.53 -11.09 -7.95
CA LYS A 195 -26.83 -11.49 -8.54
C LYS A 195 -27.14 -10.77 -9.86
N PRO A 196 -27.42 -11.51 -10.95
CA PRO A 196 -27.73 -10.94 -12.27
C PRO A 196 -29.12 -10.30 -12.38
N HIS A 197 -29.84 -10.03 -11.28
CA HIS A 197 -31.27 -9.73 -11.41
C HIS A 197 -31.86 -8.47 -10.80
N ARG A 198 -31.40 -7.84 -9.70
CA ARG A 198 -32.17 -6.68 -9.17
C ARG A 198 -31.45 -5.51 -8.50
N GLU A 199 -30.15 -5.53 -8.33
CA GLU A 199 -29.47 -4.40 -7.67
C GLU A 199 -28.41 -3.79 -8.57
N LYS A 200 -28.49 -2.47 -8.74
CA LYS A 200 -27.52 -1.67 -9.51
C LYS A 200 -26.13 -1.94 -8.92
N GLU A 201 -25.28 -2.65 -9.66
CA GLU A 201 -23.89 -2.82 -9.25
C GLU A 201 -23.21 -1.44 -9.24
N PHE A 202 -23.02 -0.89 -8.04
CA PHE A 202 -22.26 0.32 -7.84
C PHE A 202 -20.76 -0.03 -7.85
N GLY A 203 -20.04 0.56 -8.79
CA GLY A 203 -18.59 0.61 -8.76
C GLY A 203 -18.11 1.89 -8.08
N THR A 204 -16.86 1.84 -7.63
CA THR A 204 -16.16 3.00 -7.06
C THR A 204 -14.99 3.36 -7.96
N LEU A 205 -14.86 4.64 -8.29
CA LEU A 205 -13.78 5.20 -9.07
C LEU A 205 -12.99 6.16 -8.18
N TYR A 206 -11.67 6.02 -8.21
CA TYR A 206 -10.72 6.85 -7.49
C TYR A 206 -9.89 7.64 -8.49
N SER A 207 -9.92 8.96 -8.33
CA SER A 207 -9.10 9.91 -9.08
C SER A 207 -7.66 9.87 -8.56
N LYS A 208 -6.69 10.23 -9.41
CA LYS A 208 -5.31 10.47 -8.95
C LYS A 208 -5.21 11.65 -7.98
N TYR A 209 -6.21 12.54 -7.99
CA TYR A 209 -6.30 13.70 -7.11
C TYR A 209 -6.94 13.39 -5.74
N GLY A 210 -7.30 12.12 -5.49
CA GLY A 210 -7.90 11.67 -4.22
C GLY A 210 -9.43 11.71 -4.20
N ASP A 211 -10.09 12.16 -5.27
CA ASP A 211 -11.55 12.12 -5.36
C ASP A 211 -12.07 10.68 -5.40
N LYS A 212 -13.21 10.47 -4.75
CA LYS A 212 -13.92 9.19 -4.75
C LYS A 212 -15.31 9.37 -5.32
N MET A 213 -15.64 8.61 -6.35
CA MET A 213 -16.96 8.62 -7.00
C MET A 213 -17.58 7.23 -6.97
N THR A 214 -18.89 7.16 -6.75
CA THR A 214 -19.64 5.91 -6.71
C THR A 214 -20.80 5.98 -7.71
N GLY A 215 -21.00 4.92 -8.49
CA GLY A 215 -21.97 4.92 -9.57
C GLY A 215 -21.89 3.66 -10.42
N THR A 216 -22.66 3.62 -11.51
CA THR A 216 -22.59 2.51 -12.46
C THR A 216 -21.52 2.81 -13.50
N ILE A 217 -20.40 2.10 -13.45
CA ILE A 217 -19.35 2.19 -14.47
C ILE A 217 -19.91 1.64 -15.80
N SER A 218 -19.72 2.35 -16.91
CA SER A 218 -20.29 1.96 -18.22
C SER A 218 -19.46 0.91 -18.96
N ALA A 219 -18.22 0.64 -18.52
CA ALA A 219 -17.36 -0.34 -19.17
C ALA A 219 -17.90 -1.78 -18.98
N THR A 220 -18.16 -2.46 -20.09
CA THR A 220 -18.61 -3.86 -20.14
C THR A 220 -17.44 -4.85 -20.19
N GLN A 221 -16.30 -4.43 -20.73
CA GLN A 221 -15.07 -5.21 -20.82
C GLN A 221 -13.86 -4.27 -20.76
N ILE A 222 -12.72 -4.81 -20.34
CA ILE A 222 -11.45 -4.11 -20.28
C ILE A 222 -10.43 -4.88 -21.11
N LYS A 223 -9.75 -4.17 -22.01
CA LYS A 223 -8.67 -4.72 -22.83
C LYS A 223 -7.33 -4.42 -22.18
N ILE A 224 -6.48 -5.42 -22.03
CA ILE A 224 -5.14 -5.29 -21.48
C ILE A 224 -4.12 -5.95 -22.40
N THR A 225 -3.01 -5.26 -22.65
CA THR A 225 -1.82 -5.84 -23.27
C THR A 225 -0.86 -6.24 -22.16
N LEU A 226 -0.73 -7.55 -21.92
CA LEU A 226 0.15 -8.10 -20.88
C LEU A 226 1.62 -7.78 -21.17
N VAL A 227 2.48 -7.93 -20.16
CA VAL A 227 3.94 -7.78 -20.30
C VAL A 227 4.53 -8.69 -21.38
N THR A 228 3.90 -9.85 -21.62
CA THR A 228 4.27 -10.80 -22.68
C THR A 228 3.92 -10.31 -24.10
N GLY A 229 3.23 -9.17 -24.23
CA GLY A 229 2.68 -8.66 -25.50
C GLY A 229 1.34 -9.30 -25.89
N THR A 230 0.80 -10.22 -25.09
CA THR A 230 -0.50 -10.85 -25.36
C THR A 230 -1.63 -9.87 -25.06
N ASN A 231 -2.56 -9.71 -26.01
CA ASN A 231 -3.76 -8.90 -25.83
C ASN A 231 -4.89 -9.76 -25.26
N LEU A 232 -5.42 -9.37 -24.10
CA LEU A 232 -6.52 -10.04 -23.42
C LEU A 232 -7.71 -9.09 -23.30
N THR A 233 -8.92 -9.61 -23.53
CA THR A 233 -10.18 -8.90 -23.27
C THR A 233 -10.88 -9.58 -22.11
N ILE A 234 -11.10 -8.85 -21.02
CA ILE A 234 -11.67 -9.37 -19.77
C ILE A 234 -13.05 -8.75 -19.58
N LEU A 235 -14.06 -9.59 -19.38
CA LEU A 235 -15.41 -9.14 -19.09
C LEU A 235 -15.47 -8.52 -17.69
N ARG A 236 -16.28 -7.46 -17.53
CA ARG A 236 -16.49 -6.74 -16.27
C ARG A 236 -16.82 -7.68 -15.10
N GLU A 237 -17.62 -8.70 -15.34
CA GLU A 237 -18.04 -9.69 -14.33
C GLU A 237 -16.87 -10.45 -13.70
N HIS A 238 -15.74 -10.60 -14.39
CA HIS A 238 -14.55 -11.27 -13.87
C HIS A 238 -13.57 -10.31 -13.17
N ILE A 239 -13.79 -9.01 -13.28
CA ILE A 239 -12.87 -8.00 -12.75
C ILE A 239 -13.36 -7.55 -11.38
N LYS A 240 -12.45 -7.55 -10.40
CA LYS A 240 -12.68 -7.00 -9.07
C LYS A 240 -12.19 -5.56 -8.99
N GLU A 241 -10.98 -5.32 -9.48
CA GLU A 241 -10.31 -4.03 -9.36
C GLU A 241 -9.33 -3.82 -10.52
N VAL A 242 -9.19 -2.56 -10.95
CA VAL A 242 -8.16 -2.11 -11.88
C VAL A 242 -7.43 -0.94 -11.23
N GLU A 243 -6.12 -1.02 -11.16
CA GLU A 243 -5.25 0.03 -10.66
C GLU A 243 -4.41 0.53 -11.83
N PHE A 244 -4.54 1.83 -12.10
CA PHE A 244 -3.88 2.49 -13.21
C PHE A 244 -2.58 3.10 -12.71
N TYR A 245 -1.50 2.89 -13.47
CA TYR A 245 -0.27 3.57 -13.15
C TYR A 245 -0.39 5.06 -13.48
N VAL A 246 -0.09 5.90 -12.49
CA VAL A 246 -0.04 7.36 -12.65
C VAL A 246 1.42 7.75 -12.84
N MET A 247 1.77 8.20 -14.06
CA MET A 247 3.08 8.83 -14.32
C MET A 247 3.16 10.10 -13.49
N THR A 248 4.24 10.27 -12.72
CA THR A 248 4.55 11.55 -12.07
C THR A 248 4.96 12.58 -13.12
N GLU A 249 4.69 13.87 -12.85
CA GLU A 249 4.96 14.97 -13.80
C GLU A 249 6.43 15.03 -14.24
N ASP A 250 7.34 14.60 -13.38
CA ASP A 250 8.79 14.52 -13.65
C ASP A 250 9.12 13.51 -14.75
N GLU A 251 8.38 12.39 -14.81
CA GLU A 251 8.55 11.38 -15.85
C GLU A 251 7.96 11.82 -17.18
N GLN A 252 6.86 12.60 -17.16
CA GLN A 252 6.25 13.16 -18.37
C GLN A 252 7.14 14.19 -19.06
N LYS A 253 7.77 15.11 -18.32
CA LYS A 253 8.73 16.07 -18.89
C LYS A 253 9.91 15.37 -19.56
N THR A 254 10.46 14.36 -18.90
CA THR A 254 11.60 13.59 -19.42
C THR A 254 11.24 12.80 -20.69
N ALA A 255 9.99 12.33 -20.82
CA ALA A 255 9.53 11.63 -22.02
C ALA A 255 9.31 12.56 -23.22
N GLN A 256 8.80 13.78 -23.00
CA GLN A 256 8.63 14.76 -24.07
C GLN A 256 9.97 15.25 -24.64
N GLU A 257 10.97 15.50 -23.80
CA GLU A 257 12.30 15.95 -24.25
C GLU A 257 12.99 14.90 -25.12
N LYS A 258 12.94 13.62 -24.75
CA LYS A 258 13.52 12.52 -25.55
C LYS A 258 12.84 12.33 -26.91
N SER A 259 11.56 12.66 -27.01
CA SER A 259 10.80 12.54 -28.27
C SER A 259 11.18 13.63 -29.27
N ALA A 260 11.56 14.81 -28.77
CA ALA A 260 11.96 15.95 -29.61
C ALA A 260 13.39 15.82 -30.16
N GLU A 261 14.28 15.11 -29.45
CA GLU A 261 15.67 14.94 -29.85
C GLU A 261 15.86 13.92 -31.00
N GLN A 262 14.92 12.99 -31.20
CA GLN A 262 14.95 12.00 -32.29
C GLN A 262 14.48 12.53 -33.66
N ILE A 263 14.05 13.79 -33.74
CA ILE A 263 13.55 14.41 -34.99
C ILE A 263 14.59 15.38 -35.60
N LYS A 264 15.78 15.51 -35.00
CA LYS A 264 16.93 16.22 -35.57
C LYS A 264 17.94 15.24 -36.17
#